data_AF-A0A7S8HCJ0-F1
#
_entry.id   AF-A0A7S8HCJ0-F1
#
_cell.length_a   1.000
_cell.length_b   1.000
_cell.length_c   1.000
_cell.angle_alpha   90.00
_cell.angle_beta   90.00
_cell.angle_gamma   90.00
#
_symmetry.space_group_name_H-M   'P 1'
#
loop_
_entity.id
_entity.type
_entity.pdbx_description
1 polymer ?
#
loop_
_entity_poly.entity_id
_entity_poly.type
_entity_poly.pdbx_seq_one_letter_code
_entity_poly.pdbx_strand_id
1 'polypeptide(L)'
;MAKPRTPRAKAETEGRDKINPGRYHNRVEPKVADALGDPPEWIADTEKNKAWTAWKTIATEVPWLNASHRTLVATASNIYGRMIAGQDVGVQAMNLLRQCLGQMGATPADASKVAMPDGDEKDPDDELFE
;
A
#
# COMPACT_ATOMS: atom_id res chain seq x y z
N MET A 1 -26.07 -2.98 -4.24
CA MET A 1 -24.73 -2.39 -4.49
C MET A 1 -24.11 -3.07 -5.69
N ALA A 2 -23.49 -2.31 -6.60
CA ALA A 2 -22.71 -2.90 -7.69
C ALA A 2 -21.56 -3.72 -7.11
N LYS A 3 -21.36 -4.94 -7.61
CA LYS A 3 -20.30 -5.84 -7.11
C LYS A 3 -18.94 -5.19 -7.38
N PRO A 4 -18.04 -5.10 -6.37
CA PRO A 4 -16.72 -4.51 -6.55
C PRO A 4 -15.99 -5.15 -7.74
N ARG A 5 -15.31 -4.31 -8.52
CA ARG A 5 -14.57 -4.78 -9.69
C ARG A 5 -13.37 -5.59 -9.20
N THR A 6 -13.24 -6.83 -9.66
CA THR A 6 -12.02 -7.62 -9.45
C THR A 6 -10.87 -6.97 -10.23
N PRO A 7 -9.73 -6.65 -9.58
CA PRO A 7 -8.49 -6.25 -10.26
C PRO A 7 -8.07 -7.28 -11.31
N ARG A 8 -7.34 -6.84 -12.33
CA ARG A 8 -6.83 -7.69 -13.42
C ARG A 8 -5.82 -8.69 -12.87
N ALA A 9 -4.84 -8.26 -12.06
CA ALA A 9 -3.88 -9.18 -11.43
C ALA A 9 -4.58 -10.33 -10.69
N LYS A 10 -5.58 -10.02 -9.86
CA LYS A 10 -6.39 -11.04 -9.16
C LYS A 10 -7.20 -11.92 -10.13
N ALA A 11 -7.76 -11.33 -11.18
CA ALA A 11 -8.54 -12.09 -12.17
C ALA A 11 -7.66 -13.07 -12.96
N GLU A 12 -6.40 -12.73 -13.20
CA GLU A 12 -5.40 -13.59 -13.84
C GLU A 12 -5.01 -14.77 -12.95
N THR A 13 -4.71 -14.53 -11.66
CA THR A 13 -4.42 -15.61 -10.70
C THR A 13 -5.61 -16.58 -10.55
N GLU A 14 -6.84 -16.08 -10.55
CA GLU A 14 -8.06 -16.89 -10.45
C GLU A 14 -8.53 -17.48 -11.81
N GLY A 15 -7.85 -17.20 -12.92
CA GLY A 15 -8.24 -17.60 -14.28
C GLY A 15 -9.55 -16.97 -14.77
N ARG A 16 -10.07 -15.96 -14.07
CA ARG A 16 -11.33 -15.26 -14.38
C ARG A 16 -11.20 -14.39 -15.63
N ASP A 17 -9.99 -13.95 -15.93
CA ASP A 17 -9.62 -13.26 -17.17
C ASP A 17 -9.83 -14.18 -18.39
N LYS A 18 -9.46 -15.46 -18.29
CA LYS A 18 -9.66 -16.47 -19.34
C LYS A 18 -11.13 -16.88 -19.48
N ILE A 19 -11.87 -16.97 -18.37
CA ILE A 19 -13.30 -17.30 -18.38
C ILE A 19 -14.14 -16.14 -18.96
N ASN A 20 -13.77 -14.88 -18.70
CA ASN A 20 -14.51 -13.70 -19.14
C ASN A 20 -13.61 -12.67 -19.85
N PRO A 21 -12.98 -13.00 -20.97
CA PRO A 21 -11.94 -12.16 -21.59
C PRO A 21 -12.46 -10.77 -21.98
N GLY A 22 -13.70 -10.69 -22.49
CA GLY A 22 -14.34 -9.41 -22.82
C GLY A 22 -14.42 -8.43 -21.64
N ARG A 23 -14.49 -8.92 -20.40
CA ARG A 23 -14.56 -8.08 -19.19
C ARG A 23 -13.20 -7.48 -18.81
N TYR A 24 -12.09 -8.09 -19.21
CA TYR A 24 -10.74 -7.76 -18.76
C TYR A 24 -9.79 -7.28 -19.87
N HIS A 25 -10.06 -7.57 -21.15
CA HIS A 25 -9.14 -7.28 -22.27
C HIS A 25 -8.71 -5.81 -22.39
N ASN A 26 -9.62 -4.86 -22.16
CA ASN A 26 -9.31 -3.42 -22.23
C ASN A 26 -8.87 -2.81 -20.89
N ARG A 27 -8.65 -3.62 -19.85
CA ARG A 27 -8.22 -3.11 -18.55
C ARG A 27 -6.71 -3.01 -18.52
N VAL A 28 -6.22 -1.78 -18.39
CA VAL A 28 -4.83 -1.49 -18.08
C VAL A 28 -4.78 -1.09 -16.61
N GLU A 29 -4.02 -1.83 -15.82
CA GLU A 29 -3.73 -1.41 -14.44
C GLU A 29 -2.55 -0.43 -14.46
N PRO A 30 -2.63 0.69 -13.72
CA PRO A 30 -1.51 1.60 -13.61
C PRO A 30 -0.29 0.86 -13.05
N LYS A 31 0.78 0.79 -13.83
CA LYS A 31 2.08 0.33 -13.34
C LYS A 31 2.73 1.50 -12.62
N VAL A 32 2.81 1.41 -11.30
CA VAL A 32 3.52 2.40 -10.48
C VAL A 32 4.82 1.76 -10.04
N ALA A 33 5.90 2.07 -10.76
CA ALA A 33 7.23 1.56 -10.45
C ALA A 33 7.88 2.31 -9.28
N ASP A 34 7.47 3.56 -9.06
CA ASP A 34 8.06 4.41 -8.03
C ASP A 34 7.74 3.86 -6.64
N ALA A 35 8.78 3.65 -5.83
CA ALA A 35 8.65 3.27 -4.43
C ALA A 35 7.87 4.35 -3.63
N LEU A 36 7.40 3.99 -2.44
CA LEU A 36 6.73 4.94 -1.55
C LEU A 36 7.58 6.19 -1.31
N GLY A 37 8.90 6.02 -1.15
CA GLY A 37 9.88 7.09 -0.95
C GLY A 37 9.81 7.76 0.42
N ASP A 38 10.61 8.82 0.58
CA ASP A 38 10.64 9.60 1.81
C ASP A 38 9.39 10.47 1.99
N PRO A 39 9.03 10.82 3.25
CA PRO A 39 7.88 11.68 3.53
C PRO A 39 7.97 13.02 2.78
N PRO A 40 6.84 13.59 2.33
CA PRO A 40 6.81 14.97 1.85
C PRO A 40 7.37 15.95 2.90
N GLU A 41 7.96 17.06 2.45
CA GLU A 41 8.61 18.06 3.34
C GLU A 41 7.71 18.59 4.46
N TRP A 42 6.40 18.68 4.21
CA TRP A 42 5.42 19.14 5.19
C TRP A 42 5.07 18.09 6.27
N ILE A 43 5.51 16.84 6.11
CA ILE A 43 5.44 15.81 7.16
C ILE A 43 6.73 15.88 7.97
N ALA A 44 6.62 16.54 9.12
CA ALA A 44 7.72 16.66 10.07
C ALA A 44 7.29 16.18 11.45
N ASP A 45 8.27 15.76 12.24
CA ASP A 45 8.06 15.48 13.65
C ASP A 45 8.01 16.77 14.46
N THR A 46 7.06 16.81 15.39
CA THR A 46 6.93 17.86 16.40
C THR A 46 6.83 17.23 17.78
N GLU A 47 6.70 18.02 18.83
CA GLU A 47 6.42 17.50 20.17
C GLU A 47 5.06 16.77 20.23
N LYS A 48 4.05 17.28 19.51
CA LYS A 48 2.66 16.78 19.57
C LYS A 48 2.31 15.74 18.50
N ASN A 49 3.18 15.55 17.51
CA ASN A 49 2.91 14.63 16.40
C ASN A 49 4.22 14.14 15.80
N LYS A 50 4.48 12.83 15.88
CA LYS A 50 5.63 12.14 15.29
C LYS A 50 5.31 11.56 13.90
N ALA A 51 4.75 12.37 13.01
CA ALA A 51 4.24 11.92 11.72
C ALA A 51 5.34 11.45 10.76
N TRP A 52 6.54 12.04 10.81
CA TRP A 52 7.66 11.59 10.00
C TRP A 52 8.13 10.21 10.46
N THR A 53 8.28 10.03 11.77
CA THR A 53 8.61 8.72 12.36
C THR A 53 7.56 7.68 11.98
N ALA A 54 6.28 8.01 12.12
CA ALA A 54 5.17 7.12 11.77
C ALA A 54 5.18 6.70 10.29
N TRP A 55 5.52 7.61 9.37
CA TRP A 55 5.65 7.27 7.95
C TRP A 55 6.73 6.21 7.73
N LYS A 56 7.92 6.40 8.32
CA LYS A 56 9.02 5.44 8.16
C LYS A 56 8.67 4.09 8.78
N THR A 57 7.96 4.08 9.92
CA THR A 57 7.44 2.83 10.51
C THR A 57 6.49 2.11 9.56
N ILE A 58 5.48 2.80 9.03
CA ILE A 58 4.51 2.21 8.09
C ILE A 58 5.21 1.70 6.83
N ALA A 59 6.16 2.45 6.28
CA ALA A 59 6.93 2.05 5.10
C ALA A 59 7.76 0.77 5.36
N THR A 60 8.25 0.59 6.58
CA THR A 60 9.02 -0.59 6.99
C THR A 60 8.12 -1.81 7.20
N GLU A 61 6.97 -1.62 7.85
CA GLU A 61 6.04 -2.70 8.19
C GLU A 61 5.20 -3.17 6.99
N VAL A 62 5.07 -2.32 5.96
CA VAL A 62 4.22 -2.56 4.80
C VAL A 62 5.06 -2.38 3.52
N PRO A 63 5.96 -3.34 3.21
CA PRO A 63 7.01 -3.16 2.19
C PRO A 63 6.49 -3.09 0.74
N TRP A 64 5.24 -3.48 0.48
CA TRP A 64 4.61 -3.42 -0.85
C TRP A 64 4.06 -2.04 -1.22
N LEU A 65 4.21 -1.03 -0.37
CA LEU A 65 3.73 0.32 -0.67
C LEU A 65 4.58 1.00 -1.74
N ASN A 66 3.89 1.63 -2.68
CA ASN A 66 4.47 2.41 -3.76
C ASN A 66 3.97 3.87 -3.74
N ALA A 67 4.43 4.70 -4.66
CA ALA A 67 4.11 6.13 -4.72
C ALA A 67 2.60 6.45 -4.74
N SER A 68 1.75 5.54 -5.24
CA SER A 68 0.29 5.74 -5.25
C SER A 68 -0.34 5.75 -3.86
N HIS A 69 0.35 5.19 -2.86
CA HIS A 69 -0.12 5.12 -1.48
C HIS A 69 0.24 6.36 -0.66
N ARG A 70 1.07 7.27 -1.17
CA ARG A 70 1.65 8.41 -0.41
C ARG A 70 0.61 9.23 0.35
N THR A 71 -0.54 9.53 -0.25
CA THR A 71 -1.61 10.31 0.40
C THR A 71 -2.26 9.55 1.57
N LEU A 72 -2.48 8.23 1.42
CA LEU A 72 -3.01 7.39 2.49
C LEU A 72 -1.99 7.23 3.62
N VAL A 73 -0.71 7.01 3.27
CA VAL A 73 0.38 6.94 4.24
C VAL A 73 0.50 8.26 4.99
N ALA A 74 0.42 9.41 4.33
CA ALA A 74 0.45 10.71 4.98
C ALA A 74 -0.66 10.88 6.03
N THR A 75 -1.86 10.42 5.69
CA THR A 75 -3.04 10.50 6.56
C THR A 75 -2.88 9.57 7.76
N ALA A 76 -2.50 8.32 7.52
CA ALA A 76 -2.23 7.34 8.57
C ALA A 76 -1.10 7.81 9.49
N SER A 77 -0.02 8.35 8.92
CA SER A 77 1.15 8.85 9.65
C SER A 77 0.80 10.02 10.58
N ASN A 78 -0.11 10.90 10.17
CA ASN A 78 -0.58 12.00 11.03
C ASN A 78 -1.34 11.51 12.27
N ILE A 79 -2.10 10.42 12.14
CA ILE A 79 -2.86 9.85 13.25
C ILE A 79 -1.94 9.00 14.13
N TYR A 80 -1.15 8.14 13.50
CA TYR A 80 -0.22 7.26 14.21
C TYR A 80 0.88 8.05 14.92
N GLY A 81 1.38 9.13 14.31
CA GLY A 81 2.35 10.04 14.92
C GLY A 81 1.83 10.71 16.19
N ARG A 82 0.53 10.99 16.30
CA ARG A 82 -0.08 11.47 17.56
C ARG A 82 -0.06 10.40 18.65
N MET A 83 -0.28 9.13 18.29
CA MET A 83 -0.20 8.01 19.23
C MET A 83 1.24 7.83 19.74
N ILE A 84 2.23 7.89 18.84
CA ILE A 84 3.65 7.84 19.20
C ILE A 84 4.03 9.01 20.12
N ALA A 85 3.47 10.20 19.88
CA ALA A 85 3.66 11.38 20.73
C ALA A 85 2.89 11.32 22.08
N GLY A 86 2.23 10.20 22.40
CA GLY A 86 1.48 10.04 23.65
C GLY A 86 0.25 10.94 23.77
N GLN A 87 -0.26 11.48 22.65
CA GLN A 87 -1.48 12.28 22.67
C GLN A 87 -2.70 11.40 22.86
N ASP A 88 -3.77 11.97 23.42
CA ASP A 88 -5.08 11.32 23.36
C ASP A 88 -5.60 11.32 21.91
N VAL A 89 -5.92 10.14 21.41
CA VAL A 89 -6.39 9.91 20.04
C VAL A 89 -7.78 9.29 20.11
N GLY A 90 -8.78 10.13 19.88
CA GLY A 90 -10.18 9.73 19.96
C GLY A 90 -10.56 8.62 18.96
N VAL A 91 -11.65 7.92 19.29
CA VAL A 91 -12.19 6.76 18.53
C VAL A 91 -12.37 7.05 17.04
N GLN A 92 -12.78 8.27 16.66
CA GLN A 92 -12.93 8.64 15.25
C GLN A 92 -11.61 8.58 14.48
N ALA A 93 -10.53 9.10 15.05
CA ALA A 93 -9.21 9.07 14.44
C ALA A 93 -8.65 7.63 14.40
N MET A 94 -8.84 6.85 15.46
CA MET A 94 -8.45 5.44 15.49
C MET A 94 -9.18 4.60 14.43
N ASN A 95 -10.48 4.86 14.22
CA ASN A 95 -11.24 4.21 13.16
C ASN A 95 -10.78 4.62 11.76
N LEU A 96 -10.38 5.89 11.57
CA LEU A 96 -9.80 6.34 10.30
C LEU A 96 -8.45 5.67 10.04
N LEU A 97 -7.59 5.56 11.07
CA LEU A 97 -6.32 4.84 10.97
C LEU A 97 -6.53 3.38 10.55
N ARG A 98 -7.46 2.66 11.22
CA ARG A 98 -7.83 1.29 10.84
C ARG A 98 -8.27 1.18 9.38
N GLN A 99 -9.05 2.15 8.88
CA GLN A 99 -9.50 2.17 7.49
C GLN A 99 -8.35 2.40 6.51
N CYS A 100 -7.45 3.35 6.80
CA CYS A 100 -6.26 3.57 5.98
C CYS A 100 -5.39 2.31 5.89
N LEU A 101 -5.14 1.64 7.04
CA LEU A 101 -4.36 0.40 7.08
C LEU A 101 -5.01 -0.72 6.25
N GLY A 102 -6.32 -0.92 6.37
CA GLY A 102 -7.06 -1.91 5.56
C GLY A 102 -6.99 -1.63 4.06
N GLN A 103 -7.11 -0.35 3.66
CA GLN A 103 -7.01 0.05 2.25
C GLN A 103 -5.61 -0.13 1.66
N MET A 104 -4.57 -0.04 2.50
CA MET A 104 -3.17 -0.26 2.14
C MET A 104 -2.75 -1.74 2.21
N GLY A 105 -3.67 -2.65 2.57
CA GLY A 105 -3.37 -4.06 2.74
C GLY A 105 -2.60 -4.39 4.03
N ALA A 106 -2.39 -3.42 4.91
CA ALA A 106 -1.55 -3.52 6.11
C ALA A 106 -2.19 -4.31 7.28
N THR A 107 -3.22 -5.10 7.02
CA THR A 107 -3.84 -5.98 8.03
C THR A 107 -3.56 -7.45 7.66
N PRO A 108 -3.46 -8.38 8.62
CA PRO A 108 -3.21 -9.80 8.30
C PRO A 108 -4.22 -10.39 7.30
N ALA A 109 -5.48 -9.94 7.36
CA ALA A 109 -6.54 -10.41 6.47
C ALA A 109 -6.48 -9.79 5.06
N ASP A 110 -5.82 -8.64 4.91
CA ASP A 110 -5.67 -7.94 3.63
C ASP A 110 -4.30 -8.18 3.00
N ALA A 111 -3.25 -8.42 3.79
CA ALA A 111 -1.91 -8.76 3.33
C ALA A 111 -1.94 -9.99 2.42
N SER A 112 -2.79 -10.98 2.72
CA SER A 112 -2.99 -12.16 1.87
C SER A 112 -3.59 -11.87 0.49
N LYS A 113 -4.03 -10.64 0.23
CA LYS A 113 -4.64 -10.20 -1.03
C LYS A 113 -3.73 -9.27 -1.82
N VAL A 114 -2.62 -8.83 -1.22
CA VAL A 114 -1.63 -7.98 -1.89
C VAL A 114 -0.69 -8.89 -2.67
N ALA A 115 -0.59 -8.66 -3.98
CA ALA A 115 0.51 -9.21 -4.75
C ALA A 115 1.78 -8.49 -4.30
N MET A 116 2.71 -9.23 -3.69
CA MET A 116 4.05 -8.70 -3.45
C MET A 116 4.65 -8.35 -4.82
N PRO A 117 5.26 -7.16 -5.00
CA PRO A 117 6.07 -6.93 -6.17
C PRO A 117 7.13 -8.03 -6.21
N ASP A 118 7.23 -8.74 -7.34
CA ASP A 118 8.24 -9.78 -7.53
C ASP A 118 9.61 -9.15 -7.29
N GLY A 119 10.26 -9.57 -6.20
CA GLY A 119 11.63 -9.19 -5.92
C GLY A 119 12.51 -9.91 -6.92
N ASP A 120 13.17 -9.14 -7.79
CA ASP A 120 14.12 -9.61 -8.80
C ASP A 120 13.63 -10.82 -9.61
N GLU A 121 12.88 -10.58 -10.68
CA GLU A 121 13.08 -11.40 -11.87
C GLU A 121 14.56 -11.24 -12.24
N LYS A 122 15.42 -12.17 -11.79
CA LYS A 122 16.74 -12.35 -12.39
C LYS A 122 16.53 -12.39 -13.88
N ASP A 123 17.21 -11.49 -14.58
CA ASP A 123 17.21 -11.51 -16.03
C ASP A 123 17.74 -12.90 -16.44
N PRO A 124 17.00 -13.70 -17.23
CA PRO A 124 17.51 -14.99 -17.69
C PRO A 124 18.85 -14.89 -18.43
N ASP A 125 19.26 -13.68 -18.83
CA ASP A 125 20.58 -13.39 -19.40
C ASP A 125 21.71 -13.33 -18.35
N ASP A 126 21.43 -13.17 -17.05
CA ASP A 126 22.44 -13.18 -15.98
C ASP A 126 23.08 -14.56 -15.76
N GLU A 127 22.41 -15.66 -16.18
CA GLU A 127 22.97 -17.02 -16.12
C GLU A 127 23.95 -17.33 -17.27
N LEU A 128 24.04 -16.47 -18.29
CA LEU A 128 24.86 -16.71 -19.49
C LEU A 128 26.29 -16.13 -19.39
N PHE A 129 26.60 -15.39 -18.33
CA PHE A 129 27.88 -14.70 -18.15
C PHE A 129 28.70 -15.14 -16.91
N GLU A 130 28.32 -16.25 -16.25
CA GLU A 130 29.15 -16.94 -15.23
C GLU A 130 29.99 -18.09 -15.81
#